data_AF-A0A179EY63-F1
#
_entry.id   AF-A0A179EY63-F1
#
_cell.length_a   1.000
_cell.length_b   1.000
_cell.length_c   1.000
_cell.angle_alpha   90.00
_cell.angle_beta   90.00
_cell.angle_gamma   90.00
#
_symmetry.space_group_name_H-M   'P 1'
#
loop_
_entity.id
_entity.type
_entity.pdbx_description
1 polymer ?
#
loop_
_entity_poly.entity_id
_entity_poly.type
_entity_poly.pdbx_seq_one_letter_code
_entity_poly.pdbx_strand_id
1 'polypeptide(L)'
;MALLRAENQQLREANALLSKRRRAKRSRLRQGGSMTIAEGQALQDQNDVDEQIKQEDRQLRSRKPRDETKGRRCGVCGKTGHNARTCQIDIESSTEERSSKD
;
A
#
# COMPACT_ATOMS: atom_id res chain seq x y z
N MET A 1 2.52 -6.36 -62.78
CA MET A 1 1.15 -6.67 -62.29
C MET A 1 1.11 -7.60 -61.08
N ALA A 2 2.00 -8.59 -60.96
CA ALA A 2 2.02 -9.49 -59.80
C ALA A 2 2.37 -8.80 -58.46
N LEU A 3 3.37 -7.91 -58.46
CA LEU A 3 3.79 -7.16 -57.28
C LEU A 3 2.68 -6.26 -56.71
N LEU A 4 2.00 -5.51 -57.60
CA LEU A 4 0.85 -4.67 -57.24
C LEU A 4 -0.29 -5.48 -56.63
N ARG A 5 -0.54 -6.71 -57.13
CA ARG A 5 -1.57 -7.60 -56.57
C ARG A 5 -1.19 -8.10 -55.18
N ALA A 6 0.07 -8.48 -54.99
CA ALA A 6 0.58 -8.93 -53.69
C ALA A 6 0.51 -7.80 -52.65
N GLU A 7 0.91 -6.59 -53.01
CA GLU A 7 0.82 -5.41 -52.15
C GLU A 7 -0.64 -5.07 -51.80
N ASN A 8 -1.55 -5.12 -52.78
CA ASN A 8 -2.98 -4.91 -52.52
C ASN A 8 -3.55 -5.94 -51.55
N GLN A 9 -3.10 -7.20 -51.64
CA GLN A 9 -3.52 -8.26 -50.74
C GLN A 9 -3.02 -7.99 -49.32
N GLN A 10 -1.74 -7.65 -49.15
CA GLN A 10 -1.16 -7.28 -47.85
C GLN A 10 -1.88 -6.09 -47.21
N LEU A 11 -2.17 -5.04 -48.01
CA LEU A 11 -2.91 -3.87 -47.54
C LEU A 11 -4.34 -4.22 -47.13
N ARG A 12 -5.02 -5.13 -47.83
CA ARG A 12 -6.36 -5.59 -47.46
C ARG A 12 -6.34 -6.39 -46.16
N GLU A 13 -5.37 -7.28 -46.00
CA GLU A 13 -5.19 -8.07 -44.77
C GLU A 13 -4.91 -7.17 -43.56
N ALA A 14 -3.99 -6.21 -43.70
CA ALA A 14 -3.68 -5.22 -42.66
C ALA A 14 -4.92 -4.38 -42.30
N ASN A 15 -5.68 -3.91 -43.29
CA ASN A 15 -6.91 -3.15 -43.06
C ASN A 15 -8.01 -3.98 -42.37
N ALA A 16 -8.12 -5.28 -42.71
CA ALA A 16 -9.07 -6.18 -42.06
C ALA A 16 -8.73 -6.36 -40.57
N LEU A 17 -7.44 -6.55 -40.25
CA LEU A 17 -6.95 -6.65 -38.87
C LEU A 17 -7.20 -5.35 -38.08
N LEU A 18 -6.86 -4.20 -38.66
CA LEU A 18 -7.11 -2.89 -38.04
C LEU A 18 -8.60 -2.66 -37.80
N SER A 19 -9.45 -2.98 -38.77
CA SER A 19 -10.90 -2.86 -38.66
C SER A 19 -11.46 -3.75 -37.54
N LYS A 20 -10.98 -5.00 -37.43
CA LYS A 20 -11.34 -5.92 -36.35
C LYS A 20 -10.96 -5.35 -34.98
N ARG A 21 -9.75 -4.81 -34.84
CA ARG A 21 -9.27 -4.18 -33.59
C ARG A 21 -10.12 -2.97 -33.20
N ARG A 22 -10.44 -2.10 -34.16
CA ARG A 22 -11.29 -0.92 -33.93
C ARG A 22 -12.70 -1.33 -33.47
N ARG A 23 -13.30 -2.34 -34.11
CA ARG A 23 -14.62 -2.88 -33.70
C ARG A 23 -14.58 -3.45 -32.28
N ALA A 24 -13.54 -4.22 -31.94
CA ALA A 24 -13.37 -4.77 -30.59
C ALA A 24 -13.24 -3.67 -29.53
N LYS A 25 -12.41 -2.63 -29.78
CA LYS A 25 -12.29 -1.47 -28.87
C LYS A 25 -13.63 -0.75 -28.72
N ARG A 26 -14.35 -0.49 -29.82
CA ARG A 26 -15.67 0.15 -29.79
C ARG A 26 -16.70 -0.69 -29.04
N SER A 27 -16.69 -2.02 -29.23
CA SER A 27 -17.55 -2.93 -28.49
C SER A 27 -17.23 -2.92 -27.01
N ARG A 28 -15.94 -2.96 -26.62
CA ARG A 28 -15.52 -2.88 -25.22
C ARG A 28 -15.95 -1.57 -24.56
N LEU A 29 -15.79 -0.44 -25.26
CA LEU A 29 -16.25 0.86 -24.77
C LEU A 29 -17.78 0.93 -24.68
N ARG A 30 -18.51 0.31 -25.62
CA ARG A 30 -19.97 0.26 -25.59
C ARG A 30 -20.53 -0.70 -24.52
N GLN A 31 -19.89 -1.85 -24.31
CA GLN A 31 -20.27 -2.86 -23.33
C GLN A 31 -19.84 -2.50 -21.90
N GLY A 32 -18.71 -1.80 -21.74
CA GLY A 32 -18.21 -1.34 -20.45
C GLY A 32 -18.97 -0.15 -19.85
N GLY A 33 -20.08 0.26 -20.45
CA GLY A 33 -20.82 1.46 -20.08
C GLY A 33 -20.14 2.73 -20.59
N SER A 34 -20.93 3.67 -21.09
CA SER A 34 -20.45 5.02 -21.38
C SER A 34 -20.30 5.76 -20.06
N MET A 35 -19.16 5.61 -19.38
CA MET A 35 -18.84 6.55 -18.31
C MET A 35 -18.78 7.95 -18.91
N THR A 36 -19.67 8.81 -18.44
CA THR A 36 -19.72 10.21 -18.86
C THR A 36 -18.51 10.95 -18.31
N ILE A 37 -18.13 12.07 -18.94
CA ILE A 37 -17.04 12.91 -18.46
C ILE A 37 -17.32 13.37 -17.02
N ALA A 38 -18.59 13.66 -16.70
CA ALA A 38 -19.01 14.05 -15.36
C ALA A 38 -18.79 12.94 -14.32
N GLU A 39 -19.13 11.69 -14.64
CA GLU A 39 -18.88 10.57 -13.73
C GLU A 39 -17.38 10.30 -13.57
N GLY A 40 -16.58 10.49 -14.64
CA GLY A 40 -15.12 10.41 -14.56
C GLY A 40 -14.52 11.50 -13.68
N GLN A 41 -15.02 12.73 -13.80
CA GLN A 41 -14.60 13.86 -12.95
C GLN A 41 -14.98 13.61 -11.48
N ALA A 42 -16.21 13.16 -11.22
CA ALA A 42 -16.65 12.84 -9.86
C ALA A 42 -15.79 11.75 -9.19
N LEU A 43 -15.33 10.75 -9.95
CA LEU A 43 -14.38 9.75 -9.44
C LEU A 43 -13.02 10.36 -9.12
N GLN A 44 -12.52 11.28 -9.95
CA GLN A 44 -11.27 11.98 -9.68
C GLN A 44 -11.39 12.84 -8.42
N ASP A 45 -12.46 13.62 -8.31
CA ASP A 45 -12.72 14.48 -7.15
C ASP A 45 -12.82 13.63 -5.86
N GLN A 46 -13.49 12.48 -5.91
CA GLN A 46 -13.56 11.55 -4.79
C GLN A 46 -12.18 11.00 -4.40
N ASN A 47 -11.35 10.62 -5.39
CA ASN A 47 -9.99 10.12 -5.13
C ASN A 47 -9.11 11.20 -4.48
N ASP A 48 -9.22 12.44 -4.95
CA ASP A 48 -8.45 13.57 -4.42
C ASP A 48 -8.83 13.86 -2.96
N VAL A 49 -10.13 13.82 -2.63
CA VAL A 49 -10.62 13.92 -1.25
C VAL A 49 -10.12 12.77 -0.38
N ASP A 50 -10.19 11.53 -0.87
CA ASP A 50 -9.70 10.35 -0.14
C ASP A 50 -8.19 10.42 0.11
N GLU A 51 -7.42 10.95 -0.84
CA GLU A 51 -5.98 11.15 -0.69
C GLU A 51 -5.69 12.24 0.35
N GLN A 52 -6.43 13.36 0.33
CA GLN A 52 -6.30 14.40 1.33
C GLN A 52 -6.58 13.86 2.74
N ILE A 53 -7.67 13.12 2.94
CA ILE A 53 -8.02 12.50 4.25
C ILE A 53 -6.89 11.59 4.72
N LYS A 54 -6.35 10.74 3.83
CA LYS A 54 -5.22 9.85 4.17
C LYS A 54 -3.98 10.63 4.59
N GLN A 55 -3.69 11.75 3.94
CA GLN A 55 -2.57 12.61 4.31
C GLN A 55 -2.78 13.25 5.67
N GLU A 56 -3.98 13.81 5.93
CA GLU A 56 -4.34 14.40 7.21
C GLU A 56 -4.26 13.37 8.35
N ASP A 57 -4.78 12.16 8.15
CA ASP A 57 -4.68 11.06 9.12
C ASP A 57 -3.23 10.71 9.48
N ARG A 58 -2.34 10.66 8.47
CA ARG A 58 -0.90 10.44 8.70
C ARG A 58 -0.28 11.57 9.51
N GLN A 59 -0.66 12.82 9.22
CA GLN A 59 -0.17 13.98 9.96
C GLN A 59 -0.68 13.98 11.41
N LEU A 60 -1.96 13.70 11.64
CA LEU A 60 -2.56 13.64 12.97
C LEU A 60 -1.96 12.51 13.81
N ARG A 61 -1.74 11.33 13.23
CA ARG A 61 -1.05 10.22 13.91
C ARG A 61 0.38 10.58 14.32
N SER A 62 1.06 11.38 13.51
CA SER A 62 2.43 11.85 13.78
C SER A 62 2.48 12.99 14.82
N ARG A 63 1.40 13.79 14.91
CA ARG A 63 1.28 14.94 15.82
C ARG A 63 0.70 14.61 17.18
N LYS A 64 0.10 13.43 17.39
CA LYS A 64 -0.29 13.02 18.74
C LYS A 64 0.99 12.88 19.57
N PRO A 65 1.15 13.65 20.67
CA PRO A 65 2.14 13.32 21.68
C PRO A 65 1.87 11.86 22.02
N ARG A 66 2.90 11.02 21.94
CA ARG A 66 2.80 9.64 22.39
C ARG A 66 2.27 9.72 23.82
N ASP A 67 1.00 9.33 24.02
CA ASP A 67 0.33 9.29 25.33
C ASP A 67 1.37 8.86 26.34
N GLU A 68 1.74 9.79 27.23
CA GLU A 68 2.98 9.79 28.00
C GLU A 68 3.29 8.37 28.40
N THR A 69 4.16 7.74 27.60
CA THR A 69 4.31 6.29 27.60
C THR A 69 4.54 5.92 29.05
N LYS A 70 3.57 5.27 29.72
CA LYS A 70 3.66 4.84 31.12
C LYS A 70 5.11 4.48 31.36
N GLY A 71 5.82 5.30 32.16
CA GLY A 71 7.28 5.32 32.16
C GLY A 71 7.83 3.90 32.14
N ARG A 72 8.82 3.62 31.28
CA ARG A 72 9.33 2.25 31.04
C ARG A 72 9.44 1.50 32.37
N ARG A 73 8.69 0.41 32.48
CA ARG A 73 8.71 -0.49 33.63
C ARG A 73 9.81 -1.52 33.43
N CYS A 74 10.44 -1.91 34.52
CA CYS A 74 11.38 -3.01 34.55
C CYS A 74 10.67 -4.31 34.08
N GLY A 75 11.28 -5.02 33.12
CA GLY A 75 10.72 -6.29 32.61
C GLY A 75 10.76 -7.44 33.62
N VAL A 76 11.58 -7.31 34.68
CA VAL A 76 11.72 -8.31 35.75
C VAL A 76 10.74 -8.04 36.89
N CYS A 77 10.75 -6.82 37.45
CA CYS A 77 9.95 -6.52 38.65
C CYS A 77 8.77 -5.56 38.42
N GLY A 78 8.55 -5.09 37.20
CA GLY A 78 7.43 -4.20 36.84
C GLY A 78 7.45 -2.78 37.41
N LYS A 79 8.47 -2.42 38.22
CA LYS A 79 8.64 -1.08 38.82
C LYS A 79 9.27 -0.11 37.82
N THR A 80 9.00 1.18 37.97
CA THR A 80 9.64 2.24 37.17
C THR A 80 10.99 2.66 37.78
N GLY A 81 11.80 3.42 37.02
CA GLY A 81 13.08 3.97 37.50
C GLY A 81 14.32 3.10 37.23
N HIS A 82 14.15 1.86 36.77
CA HIS A 82 15.26 0.98 36.35
C HIS A 82 14.81 0.02 35.24
N ASN A 83 15.76 -0.65 34.58
CA ASN A 83 15.48 -1.66 33.56
C ASN A 83 15.80 -3.08 34.09
N ALA A 84 15.46 -4.11 33.32
CA ALA A 84 15.71 -5.50 33.70
C ALA A 84 17.18 -5.77 34.09
N ARG A 85 18.14 -5.21 33.34
CA ARG A 85 19.58 -5.41 33.55
C ARG A 85 20.11 -4.83 34.85
N THR A 86 19.43 -3.85 35.42
CA THR A 86 19.81 -3.21 36.69
C THR A 86 18.80 -3.51 37.79
N CYS A 87 18.00 -4.57 37.62
CA CYS A 87 17.04 -4.98 38.62
C CYS A 87 17.75 -5.75 39.72
N GLN A 88 17.62 -5.29 40.97
CA GLN A 88 18.20 -5.97 42.13
C GLN A 88 17.71 -7.42 42.28
N ILE A 89 16.45 -7.70 41.92
CA ILE A 89 15.88 -9.05 41.93
C ILE A 89 16.63 -10.00 40.97
N ASP A 90 17.02 -9.49 39.79
CA ASP A 90 17.72 -10.28 38.77
C ASP A 90 19.21 -10.49 39.16
N ILE A 91 19.77 -9.53 39.87
CA ILE A 91 21.14 -9.62 40.41
C ILE A 91 21.19 -10.67 41.54
N GLU A 92 20.21 -10.63 42.45
CA GLU A 92 20.09 -11.56 43.57
C GLU A 92 19.88 -13.01 43.09
N SER A 93 18.98 -13.23 42.12
CA SER A 93 18.77 -14.55 41.52
C SER A 93 20.03 -15.08 40.82
N SER A 94 20.75 -14.22 40.11
CA SER A 94 22.00 -14.58 39.44
C SER A 94 23.13 -14.92 40.42
N THR A 95 23.14 -14.30 41.61
CA THR A 95 24.11 -14.61 42.67
C THR A 95 23.82 -15.93 43.38
N GLU A 96 22.55 -16.27 43.60
CA GLU A 96 22.18 -17.54 44.23
C GLU A 96 22.42 -18.75 43.31
N GLU A 97 22.17 -18.63 42.01
CA GLU A 97 22.49 -19.70 41.04
C GLU A 97 23.98 -19.96 40.88
N ARG A 98 24.82 -18.96 41.20
CA ARG A 98 26.29 -19.11 41.23
C ARG A 98 26.81 -19.75 42.51
N SER A 99 26.03 -19.72 43.60
CA SER A 99 26.39 -20.29 44.89
C SER A 99 25.99 -21.77 45.06
N SER A 100 25.15 -22.32 44.18
CA SER A 100 24.74 -23.74 44.19
C SER A 100 25.54 -24.63 43.22
N LYS A 101 26.73 -24.19 42.80
CA LYS A 101 27.64 -24.96 41.92
C LYS A 101 29.02 -25.26 42.53
N ASP A 102 29.15 -25.12 43.85
CA ASP A 102 30.30 -25.62 44.60
C ASP A 102 29.91 -26.87 45.42
#